data_AF-A0A1I4UQ44-F1
#
_entry.id   AF-A0A1I4UQ44-F1
#
_cell.length_a   1.000
_cell.length_b   1.000
_cell.length_c   1.000
_cell.angle_alpha   90.00
_cell.angle_beta   90.00
_cell.angle_gamma   90.00
#
_symmetry.space_group_name_H-M   'P 1'
#
loop_
_entity.id
_entity.type
_entity.pdbx_description
1 polymer ?
#
loop_
_entity_poly.entity_id
_entity_poly.type
_entity_poly.pdbx_seq_one_letter_code
_entity_poly.pdbx_strand_id
1 'polypeptide(L)'
;MPHKPDPDRMPHPGCTSAERRALDRVGCGEPPGCSPKTLRRLLDDGLLIDQGGEVRRDALGTYAVPSYAMPLAVHYQWCSAVAFTDEEMEAFEAELEGLQ
;
A
#
# COMPACT_ATOMS: atom_id res chain seq x y z
N MET A 1 11.44 -6.23 11.85
CA MET A 1 11.69 -7.43 11.01
C MET A 1 11.25 -7.10 9.58
N PRO A 2 12.03 -7.36 8.52
CA PRO A 2 11.53 -7.18 7.16
C PRO A 2 10.52 -8.29 6.86
N HIS A 3 9.28 -7.90 6.54
CA HIS A 3 8.23 -8.85 6.17
C HIS A 3 8.67 -9.63 4.92
N LYS A 4 8.75 -10.95 5.02
CA LYS A 4 8.97 -11.82 3.86
C LYS A 4 7.71 -11.72 2.99
N PRO A 5 7.84 -11.48 1.67
CA PRO A 5 6.69 -11.54 0.78
C PRO A 5 6.20 -12.98 0.72
N ASP A 6 4.93 -13.18 1.07
CA ASP A 6 4.24 -14.47 1.02
C ASP A 6 4.01 -14.88 -0.45
N PRO A 7 4.50 -16.06 -0.91
CA PRO A 7 4.31 -16.52 -2.27
C PRO A 7 2.86 -16.93 -2.62
N ASP A 8 1.99 -17.18 -1.63
CA ASP A 8 0.60 -17.63 -1.84
C ASP A 8 -0.43 -16.49 -1.88
N ARG A 9 -0.01 -15.25 -1.58
CA ARG A 9 -0.84 -14.08 -1.84
C ARG A 9 -0.96 -13.86 -3.34
N MET A 10 -2.15 -14.09 -3.87
CA MET A 10 -2.50 -13.87 -5.28
C MET A 10 -1.88 -12.56 -5.75
N PRO A 11 -0.92 -12.58 -6.69
CA PRO A 11 -0.25 -11.38 -7.12
C PRO A 11 -1.31 -10.47 -7.72
N HIS A 12 -1.40 -9.21 -7.26
CA HIS A 12 -2.15 -8.21 -7.99
C HIS A 12 -1.73 -8.32 -9.46
N PRO A 13 -2.64 -8.65 -10.38
CA PRO A 13 -2.25 -9.19 -11.68
C PRO A 13 -1.33 -8.19 -12.39
N GLY A 14 -0.09 -8.63 -12.66
CA GLY A 14 0.91 -7.85 -13.38
C GLY A 14 1.89 -7.00 -12.55
N CYS A 15 1.79 -6.96 -11.21
CA CYS A 15 2.66 -6.09 -10.40
C CYS A 15 3.99 -6.73 -9.98
N THR A 16 5.09 -6.01 -10.21
CA THR A 16 6.42 -6.30 -9.66
C THR A 16 6.44 -6.19 -8.13
N SER A 17 7.50 -6.67 -7.48
CA SER A 17 7.64 -6.58 -6.01
C SER A 17 7.72 -5.14 -5.50
N ALA A 18 8.32 -4.23 -6.27
CA ALA A 18 8.39 -2.81 -5.93
C ALA A 18 7.02 -2.12 -6.03
N GLU A 19 6.23 -2.47 -7.05
CA GLU A 19 4.87 -1.97 -7.24
C GLU A 19 3.95 -2.43 -6.11
N ARG A 20 4.05 -3.70 -5.70
CA ARG A 20 3.30 -4.23 -4.55
C ARG A 20 3.59 -3.48 -3.26
N ARG A 21 4.87 -3.30 -2.92
CA ARG A 21 5.25 -2.53 -1.72
C ARG A 21 4.74 -1.11 -1.76
N ALA A 22 4.69 -0.49 -2.94
CA ALA A 22 4.12 0.85 -3.08
C ALA A 22 2.61 0.85 -2.81
N LEU A 23 1.88 -0.13 -3.34
CA LEU A 23 0.45 -0.30 -3.11
C LEU A 23 0.14 -0.61 -1.64
N ASP A 24 0.94 -1.44 -0.98
CA ASP A 24 0.77 -1.76 0.45
C ASP A 24 0.90 -0.50 1.32
N ARG A 25 1.88 0.35 1.02
CA ARG A 25 2.07 1.62 1.74
C ARG A 25 0.89 2.55 1.51
N VAL A 26 0.49 2.77 0.25
CA VAL A 26 -0.63 3.66 -0.06
C VAL A 26 -1.95 3.12 0.49
N GLY A 27 -2.16 1.80 0.47
CA GLY A 27 -3.31 1.14 1.11
C GLY A 27 -3.41 1.41 2.60
N CYS A 28 -2.26 1.55 3.28
CA CYS A 28 -2.16 1.95 4.68
C CYS A 28 -2.15 3.47 4.91
N GLY A 29 -2.34 4.30 3.88
CA GLY A 29 -2.31 5.77 3.99
C GLY A 29 -0.91 6.38 4.05
N GLU A 30 0.14 5.59 3.75
CA GLU A 30 1.51 6.06 3.66
C GLU A 30 1.88 6.51 2.23
N PRO A 31 2.92 7.34 2.07
CA PRO A 31 3.47 7.64 0.74
C PRO A 31 4.01 6.38 0.06
N PRO A 32 3.92 6.27 -1.29
CA PRO A 32 4.22 5.05 -2.05
C PRO A 32 5.67 4.56 -1.95
N GLY A 33 6.62 5.42 -1.56
CA GLY A 33 7.99 5.00 -1.25
C GLY A 33 8.70 4.23 -2.37
N CYS A 34 8.45 4.60 -3.63
CA CYS A 34 8.99 3.91 -4.81
C CYS A 34 9.70 4.87 -5.77
N SER A 35 10.35 4.30 -6.79
CA SER A 35 11.02 5.12 -7.81
C SER A 35 10.00 5.91 -8.65
N PRO A 36 10.37 7.09 -9.21
CA PRO A 36 9.47 7.85 -10.07
C PRO A 36 8.96 7.06 -11.29
N LYS A 37 9.77 6.14 -11.81
CA LYS A 37 9.38 5.25 -12.92
C LYS A 37 8.27 4.30 -12.50
N THR A 38 8.39 3.71 -11.30
CA THR A 38 7.39 2.82 -10.72
C THR A 38 6.09 3.57 -10.45
N LEU A 39 6.18 4.74 -9.83
CA LEU A 39 5.02 5.59 -9.55
C LEU A 39 4.26 5.94 -10.82
N ARG A 40 4.98 6.37 -11.86
CA ARG A 40 4.35 6.71 -13.15
C ARG A 40 3.60 5.52 -13.75
N ARG A 41 4.19 4.33 -13.70
CA ARG A 41 3.53 3.12 -14.17
C ARG A 41 2.27 2.79 -13.37
N LEU A 42 2.31 2.92 -12.04
CA LEU A 42 1.13 2.69 -11.19
C LEU A 42 0.00 3.69 -11.50
N LEU A 43 0.33 4.93 -11.85
CA LEU A 43 -0.64 5.94 -12.29
C LEU A 43 -1.19 5.62 -13.69
N ASP A 44 -0.30 5.26 -14.63
CA ASP A 44 -0.66 4.92 -16.02
C ASP A 44 -1.55 3.66 -16.08
N ASP A 45 -1.28 2.67 -15.22
CA ASP A 45 -2.05 1.44 -15.07
C ASP A 45 -3.36 1.64 -14.28
N GLY A 46 -3.62 2.85 -13.77
CA GLY A 46 -4.82 3.19 -13.01
C GLY A 46 -4.90 2.54 -11.63
N LEU A 47 -3.79 2.04 -11.10
CA LEU A 47 -3.70 1.43 -9.78
C LEU A 47 -3.60 2.47 -8.67
N LEU A 48 -3.05 3.64 -9.00
CA LEU A 48 -3.04 4.82 -8.16
C LEU A 48 -3.65 6.00 -8.91
N ILE A 49 -4.16 6.97 -8.15
CA ILE A 49 -4.59 8.27 -8.63
C ILE A 49 -3.85 9.36 -7.87
N ASP A 50 -3.51 10.43 -8.58
CA ASP A 50 -3.03 11.68 -7.99
C ASP A 50 -4.23 12.41 -7.37
N GLN A 51 -4.19 12.68 -6.07
CA GLN A 51 -5.20 13.45 -5.36
C GLN A 51 -4.77 14.91 -5.13
N GLY A 52 -3.72 15.35 -5.82
CA GLY A 52 -3.08 16.63 -5.62
C GLY A 52 -2.05 16.54 -4.52
N GLY A 53 -2.05 17.51 -3.61
CA GLY A 53 -1.05 17.55 -2.56
C GLY A 53 -1.19 18.75 -1.65
N GLU A 54 -0.43 18.74 -0.57
CA GLU A 54 -0.34 19.88 0.34
C GLU A 54 0.79 20.80 -0.10
N VAL A 55 0.51 22.10 -0.18
CA VAL A 55 1.58 23.11 -0.30
C VAL A 55 2.06 23.45 1.11
N ARG A 56 3.32 23.15 1.38
CA ARG A 56 4.01 23.49 2.62
C ARG A 56 5.03 24.59 2.37
N ARG A 57 5.45 25.26 3.44
CA ARG A 57 6.45 26.33 3.40
C ARG A 57 7.57 26.03 4.37
N ASP A 58 8.80 26.12 3.89
CA ASP A 58 10.01 26.04 4.70
C ASP A 58 10.82 27.34 4.58
N ALA A 59 12.04 27.34 5.14
CA ALA A 59 12.96 28.47 5.12
C ALA A 59 13.50 28.80 3.70
N LEU A 60 13.35 27.88 2.74
CA LEU A 60 13.83 28.01 1.36
C LEU A 60 12.71 28.35 0.36
N GLY A 61 11.44 28.18 0.74
CA GLY A 61 10.30 28.59 -0.05
C GLY A 61 9.05 27.74 0.17
N THR A 62 8.12 27.81 -0.78
CA THR A 62 6.94 26.93 -0.81
C THR A 62 7.22 25.69 -1.65
N TYR A 63 6.88 24.50 -1.16
CA TYR A 63 7.00 23.22 -1.86
C TYR A 63 5.69 22.44 -1.79
N ALA A 64 5.42 21.63 -2.82
CA ALA A 64 4.24 20.77 -2.87
C ALA A 64 4.60 19.34 -2.47
N VAL A 65 3.82 18.75 -1.57
CA VAL A 65 3.89 17.34 -1.18
C VAL A 65 2.76 16.59 -1.90
N PRO A 66 3.06 15.82 -2.94
CA PRO A 66 2.04 15.10 -3.68
C PRO A 66 1.44 13.96 -2.84
N SER A 67 0.14 13.76 -2.97
CA SER A 67 -0.64 12.73 -2.30
C SER A 67 -1.26 11.80 -3.33
N TYR A 68 -1.19 10.50 -3.05
CA TYR A 68 -1.67 9.46 -3.94
C TYR A 68 -2.66 8.59 -3.19
N ALA A 69 -3.68 8.13 -3.89
CA ALA A 69 -4.64 7.19 -3.35
C ALA A 69 -4.92 6.05 -4.32
N MET A 70 -5.45 4.97 -3.77
CA MET A 70 -5.90 3.83 -4.55
C MET A 70 -7.38 4.00 -4.92
N PRO A 71 -7.79 3.82 -6.19
CA PRO A 71 -9.21 3.80 -6.54
C PRO A 71 -9.96 2.74 -5.75
N LEU A 72 -11.24 2.99 -5.43
CA LEU A 72 -12.02 2.13 -4.53
C LEU A 72 -12.03 0.65 -4.97
N ALA A 73 -12.19 0.39 -6.27
CA ALA A 73 -12.17 -0.98 -6.80
C ALA A 73 -10.82 -1.68 -6.58
N VAL A 74 -9.71 -0.96 -6.77
CA VAL A 74 -8.35 -1.48 -6.56
C VAL A 74 -8.10 -1.67 -5.06
N HIS A 75 -8.60 -0.75 -4.22
CA HIS A 75 -8.51 -0.87 -2.77
C HIS A 75 -9.26 -2.09 -2.23
N TYR A 76 -10.46 -2.40 -2.74
CA TYR A 76 -11.16 -3.63 -2.39
C TYR A 76 -10.40 -4.89 -2.80
N GLN A 77 -9.81 -4.89 -4.01
CA GLN A 77 -8.98 -6.01 -4.46
C GLN A 77 -7.74 -6.18 -3.57
N TRP A 78 -7.08 -5.07 -3.22
CA TRP A 78 -5.97 -5.08 -2.27
C TRP A 78 -6.39 -5.60 -0.89
N CYS A 79 -7.48 -5.08 -0.32
CA CYS A 79 -8.02 -5.57 0.95
C CYS A 79 -8.32 -7.07 0.89
N SER A 80 -8.92 -7.57 -0.19
CA SER A 80 -9.18 -9.01 -0.34
C SER A 80 -7.92 -9.86 -0.43
N ALA A 81 -6.82 -9.30 -0.94
CA ALA A 81 -5.53 -9.98 -1.08
C ALA A 81 -4.64 -9.89 0.18
N VAL A 82 -4.90 -8.89 1.04
CA VAL A 82 -4.12 -8.59 2.24
C VAL A 82 -4.86 -8.94 3.53
N ALA A 83 -6.18 -9.16 3.45
CA ALA A 83 -7.00 -9.62 4.56
C ALA A 83 -6.38 -10.87 5.19
N PHE A 84 -6.36 -10.89 6.53
CA PHE A 84 -6.13 -12.12 7.28
C PHE A 84 -7.22 -13.11 6.87
N THR A 85 -6.81 -14.35 6.64
CA THR A 85 -7.77 -15.45 6.57
C THR A 85 -8.40 -15.66 7.95
N ASP A 86 -9.61 -16.22 7.98
CA ASP A 86 -10.31 -16.49 9.25
C ASP A 86 -9.45 -17.36 10.18
N GLU A 87 -8.68 -18.31 9.64
CA GLU A 87 -7.73 -19.15 10.39
C GLU A 87 -6.57 -18.35 11.02
N GLU A 88 -6.04 -17.34 10.32
CA GLU A 88 -4.96 -16.50 10.85
C GLU A 88 -5.45 -15.53 11.92
N MET A 89 -6.71 -15.07 11.82
CA MET A 89 -7.38 -14.28 12.86
C MET A 89 -7.61 -15.12 14.13
N GLU A 90 -8.14 -16.34 13.99
CA GLU A 90 -8.33 -17.25 15.12
C GLU A 90 -7.00 -17.59 15.82
N ALA A 91 -5.92 -17.80 15.06
CA ALA A 91 -4.60 -18.07 15.64
C ALA A 91 -4.05 -16.85 16.43
N PHE A 92 -4.24 -15.64 15.92
CA PHE A 92 -3.83 -14.41 16.61
C PHE A 92 -4.63 -14.18 17.90
N GLU A 93 -5.94 -14.40 17.86
CA GLU A 93 -6.82 -14.29 19.03
C GLU A 93 -6.44 -15.30 20.12
N ALA A 94 -6.14 -16.55 19.74
CA ALA A 94 -5.68 -17.58 20.67
C ALA A 94 -4.31 -17.25 21.31
N GLU A 95 -3.38 -16.64 20.56
CA GLU A 95 -2.10 -16.17 21.09
C GLU A 95 -2.29 -15.01 22.08
N LEU A 96 -3.27 -14.13 21.83
CA LEU A 96 -3.59 -12.99 22.68
C LEU A 96 -4.30 -13.42 23.98
N GLU A 97 -5.15 -14.44 23.94
CA GLU A 97 -5.76 -15.06 25.12
C GLU A 97 -4.75 -15.83 25.98
N GLY A 98 -3.77 -16.50 25.35
CA GLY A 98 -2.70 -17.21 26.08
C GLY A 98 -1.69 -16.30 26.79
N LEU A 99 -1.72 -14.99 26.52
CA LEU A 99 -0.89 -13.97 27.16
C LEU A 99 -1.56 -13.31 28.40
N GLN A 100 -2.83 -13.63 28.69
CA GLN A 100 -3.56 -13.16 29.88
C GLN A 100 -3.43 -14.13 31.06
#